data_AF-K8ZVZ5-F1
#
_entry.id   AF-K8ZVZ5-F1
#
_cell.length_a   1.000
_cell.length_b   1.000
_cell.length_c   1.000
_cell.angle_alpha   90.00
_cell.angle_beta   90.00
_cell.angle_gamma   90.00
#
_symmetry.space_group_name_H-M   'P 1'
#
loop_
_entity.id
_entity.type
_entity.pdbx_description
1 polymer ?
#
loop_
_entity_poly.entity_id
_entity_poly.type
_entity_poly.pdbx_seq_one_letter_code
_entity_poly.pdbx_strand_id
1 'polypeptide(L)'
;MNQQKQFFQLQLIFLALSFFILLFIFPVGGKIDMYFIQPWMDSTGHFFNRDNWYLVRVNHEIVKQIITTVYVIFLGLWIASFKVEKLKLYRWQYGYMFFVSMIGSAIVGLLKSQSAHACPWNMVHPTALSYVWDFSATHGHCFPGGHASAGFILMTGYFVYRLEQPKRAYFYLIAGIILGFMMGWGQMMRGAHFLSHNLWTGWVIWAVNILFYKICIHRFEFEKRIKQELT
;
A
#
# COMPACT_ATOMS: atom_id res chain seq x y z
N MET A 1 -9.70 10.55 26.15
CA MET A 1 -10.85 10.44 25.21
C MET A 1 -10.87 11.51 24.12
N ASN A 2 -10.67 12.80 24.43
CA ASN A 2 -10.83 13.88 23.42
C ASN A 2 -9.80 13.82 22.26
N GLN A 3 -8.53 13.49 22.57
CA GLN A 3 -7.47 13.38 21.55
C GLN A 3 -7.67 12.22 20.54
N GLN A 4 -8.20 11.07 20.99
CA GLN A 4 -8.48 9.96 20.06
C GLN A 4 -9.68 10.27 19.17
N LYS A 5 -10.73 10.89 19.73
CA LYS A 5 -11.89 11.34 18.96
C LYS A 5 -11.46 12.32 17.86
N GLN A 6 -10.68 13.32 18.22
CA GLN A 6 -10.13 14.29 17.26
C GLN A 6 -9.29 13.61 16.18
N PHE A 7 -8.43 12.66 16.55
CA PHE A 7 -7.66 11.90 15.57
C PHE A 7 -8.55 11.17 14.56
N PHE A 8 -9.53 10.39 15.02
CA PHE A 8 -10.40 9.66 14.11
C PHE A 8 -11.21 10.60 13.22
N GLN A 9 -11.68 11.74 13.74
CA GLN A 9 -12.34 12.76 12.93
C GLN A 9 -11.44 13.28 11.81
N LEU A 10 -10.19 13.65 12.12
CA LEU A 10 -9.23 14.11 11.11
C LEU A 10 -8.93 13.04 10.07
N GLN A 11 -8.81 11.78 10.48
CA GLN A 11 -8.54 10.68 9.55
C GLN A 11 -9.74 10.35 8.65
N LEU A 12 -10.97 10.46 9.17
CA LEU A 12 -12.17 10.30 8.36
C LEU A 12 -12.34 11.45 7.37
N ILE A 13 -12.06 12.69 7.78
CA ILE A 13 -12.04 13.85 6.88
C ILE A 13 -10.97 13.64 5.80
N PHE A 14 -9.77 13.22 6.19
CA PHE A 14 -8.70 12.90 5.24
C PHE A 14 -9.11 11.82 4.24
N LEU A 15 -9.68 10.70 4.71
CA LEU A 15 -10.15 9.62 3.83
C LEU A 15 -11.25 10.10 2.88
N ALA A 16 -12.22 10.89 3.36
CA ALA A 16 -13.30 11.42 2.54
C ALA A 16 -12.78 12.40 1.48
N LEU A 17 -11.97 13.39 1.88
CA LEU A 17 -11.39 14.37 0.95
C LEU A 17 -10.49 13.69 -0.08
N SER A 18 -9.60 12.79 0.37
CA SER A 18 -8.73 12.04 -0.55
C SER A 18 -9.51 11.12 -1.48
N PHE A 19 -10.62 10.51 -1.03
CA PHE A 19 -11.50 9.72 -1.90
C PHE A 19 -12.07 10.57 -3.05
N PHE A 20 -12.62 11.75 -2.76
CA PHE A 20 -13.14 12.65 -3.79
C PHE A 20 -12.03 13.20 -4.70
N ILE A 21 -10.86 13.51 -4.14
CA ILE A 21 -9.68 13.88 -4.95
C ILE A 21 -9.31 12.74 -5.90
N LEU A 22 -9.27 11.49 -5.43
CA LEU A 22 -8.94 10.35 -6.26
C LEU A 22 -10.00 10.08 -7.34
N LEU A 23 -11.28 10.29 -7.05
CA LEU A 23 -12.34 10.13 -8.03
C LEU A 23 -12.32 11.21 -9.12
N PHE A 24 -12.15 12.48 -8.75
CA PHE A 24 -12.34 13.60 -9.68
C PHE A 24 -11.04 14.14 -10.28
N ILE A 25 -9.93 14.09 -9.54
CA ILE A 25 -8.63 14.61 -9.97
C ILE A 25 -7.75 13.50 -10.55
N PHE A 26 -7.82 12.29 -9.99
CA PHE A 26 -7.06 11.11 -10.44
C PHE A 26 -7.96 9.97 -10.95
N PRO A 27 -8.92 10.22 -11.85
CA PRO A 27 -9.71 9.14 -12.42
C PRO A 27 -8.78 8.18 -13.16
N VAL A 28 -9.10 6.88 -13.11
CA VAL A 28 -8.29 5.83 -13.74
C VAL A 28 -8.19 6.08 -15.24
N GLY A 29 -6.96 6.19 -15.76
CA GLY A 29 -6.71 6.52 -17.17
C GLY A 29 -6.95 7.99 -17.53
N GLY A 30 -7.11 8.86 -16.52
CA GLY A 30 -7.30 10.29 -16.72
C GLY A 30 -6.05 11.03 -17.17
N LYS A 31 -6.17 12.35 -17.40
CA LYS A 31 -5.08 13.19 -17.92
C LYS A 31 -3.76 13.09 -17.13
N ILE A 32 -3.84 12.99 -15.80
CA ILE A 32 -2.66 12.88 -14.94
C ILE A 32 -1.99 11.52 -15.09
N ASP A 33 -2.78 10.44 -15.12
CA ASP A 33 -2.27 9.09 -15.38
C ASP A 33 -1.55 9.04 -16.73
N MET A 34 -2.15 9.64 -17.75
CA MET A 34 -1.56 9.75 -19.09
C MET A 34 -0.27 10.56 -19.08
N TYR A 35 -0.24 11.70 -18.40
CA TYR A 35 0.96 12.53 -18.29
C TYR A 35 2.15 11.76 -17.71
N PHE A 36 1.93 10.96 -16.67
CA PHE A 36 3.01 10.22 -16.01
C PHE A 36 3.40 8.91 -16.70
N ILE A 37 2.50 8.31 -17.49
CA ILE A 37 2.78 7.03 -18.14
C ILE A 37 3.42 7.18 -19.54
N GLN A 38 3.05 8.24 -20.26
CA GLN A 38 3.51 8.51 -21.64
C GLN A 38 5.04 8.57 -21.81
N PRO A 39 5.83 9.15 -20.88
CA PRO A 39 7.29 9.19 -21.01
C PRO A 39 7.96 7.81 -21.07
N TRP A 40 7.25 6.73 -20.74
CA TRP A 40 7.76 5.36 -20.74
C TRP A 40 7.40 4.56 -21.99
N MET A 41 6.82 5.22 -23.00
CA MET A 41 6.39 4.63 -24.25
C MET A 41 7.07 5.29 -25.45
N ASP A 42 7.26 4.52 -26.52
CA ASP A 42 7.67 5.05 -27.82
C ASP A 42 6.48 5.52 -28.68
N SER A 43 6.79 6.04 -29.87
CA SER A 43 5.79 6.52 -30.83
C SER A 43 4.88 5.43 -31.39
N THR A 44 5.22 4.15 -31.22
CA THR A 44 4.43 2.99 -31.62
C THR A 44 3.57 2.44 -30.48
N GLY A 45 3.67 3.02 -29.30
CA GLY A 45 2.92 2.62 -28.11
C GLY A 45 3.54 1.47 -27.34
N HIS A 46 4.78 1.10 -27.67
CA HIS A 46 5.51 0.06 -26.97
C HIS A 46 6.21 0.65 -25.74
N PHE A 47 6.10 -0.06 -24.60
CA PHE A 47 6.70 0.32 -23.33
C PHE A 47 8.16 -0.11 -23.25
N PHE A 48 9.09 0.85 -23.14
CA PHE A 48 10.53 0.57 -23.15
C PHE A 48 10.96 -0.50 -22.14
N ASN A 49 10.32 -0.50 -20.98
CA ASN A 49 10.74 -1.27 -19.82
C ASN A 49 9.85 -2.48 -19.55
N ARG A 50 8.93 -2.84 -20.44
CA ARG A 50 7.96 -3.94 -20.23
C ARG A 50 8.65 -5.22 -19.71
N ASP A 51 9.70 -5.62 -20.44
CA ASP A 51 10.48 -6.84 -20.20
C ASP A 51 11.86 -6.55 -19.58
N ASN A 52 12.07 -5.35 -19.04
CA ASN A 52 13.36 -4.98 -18.46
C ASN A 52 13.65 -5.80 -17.21
N TRP A 53 14.61 -6.72 -17.34
CA TRP A 53 15.03 -7.62 -16.26
C TRP A 53 15.45 -6.88 -14.99
N TYR A 54 16.09 -5.70 -15.09
CA TYR A 54 16.52 -4.94 -13.92
C TYR A 54 15.33 -4.43 -13.10
N LEU A 55 14.34 -3.83 -13.75
CA LEU A 55 13.14 -3.34 -13.06
C LEU A 55 12.31 -4.49 -12.48
N VAL A 56 12.26 -5.63 -13.19
CA VAL A 56 11.67 -6.85 -12.64
C VAL A 56 12.48 -7.31 -11.41
N ARG A 57 13.80 -7.47 -11.50
CA ARG A 57 14.64 -7.99 -10.42
C ARG A 57 14.61 -7.10 -9.17
N VAL A 58 14.80 -5.79 -9.33
CA VAL A 58 14.87 -4.86 -8.19
C VAL A 58 13.51 -4.73 -7.50
N ASN A 59 12.45 -4.49 -8.28
CA ASN A 59 11.12 -4.24 -7.74
C ASN A 59 10.43 -5.53 -7.28
N HIS A 60 10.46 -6.57 -8.12
CA HIS A 60 9.75 -7.82 -7.87
C HIS A 60 10.51 -8.76 -6.94
N GLU A 61 11.85 -8.77 -6.96
CA GLU A 61 12.62 -9.72 -6.14
C GLU A 61 13.21 -9.06 -4.89
N ILE A 62 14.03 -8.03 -5.02
CA ILE A 62 14.78 -7.50 -3.87
C ILE A 62 13.87 -6.79 -2.87
N VAL A 63 13.15 -5.75 -3.33
CA VAL A 63 12.33 -4.92 -2.44
C VAL A 63 11.22 -5.74 -1.81
N LYS A 64 10.55 -6.57 -2.62
CA LYS A 64 9.53 -7.49 -2.14
C LYS A 64 10.08 -8.46 -1.10
N GLN A 65 11.23 -9.10 -1.33
CA GLN A 65 11.84 -10.03 -0.37
C GLN A 65 12.23 -9.34 0.93
N ILE A 66 12.77 -8.12 0.88
CA ILE A 66 13.09 -7.34 2.09
C ILE A 66 11.81 -7.11 2.90
N ILE A 67 10.73 -6.66 2.26
CA ILE A 67 9.48 -6.40 2.96
C ILE A 67 8.86 -7.69 3.50
N THR A 68 8.85 -8.77 2.71
CA THR A 68 8.40 -10.09 3.17
C THR A 68 9.21 -10.55 4.39
N THR A 69 10.52 -10.37 4.38
CA THR A 69 11.40 -10.70 5.51
C THR A 69 11.02 -9.92 6.76
N VAL A 70 10.73 -8.62 6.65
CA VAL A 70 10.25 -7.81 7.77
C VAL A 70 8.98 -8.40 8.38
N TYR A 71 8.01 -8.83 7.56
CA TYR A 71 6.78 -9.45 8.06
C TYR A 71 6.97 -10.85 8.63
N VAL A 72 7.87 -11.65 8.05
CA VAL A 72 8.26 -12.95 8.61
C VAL A 72 8.91 -12.76 10.00
N ILE A 73 9.73 -11.73 10.18
CA ILE A 73 10.29 -11.38 11.49
C ILE A 73 9.18 -11.02 12.47
N PHE A 74 8.19 -10.20 12.08
CA PHE A 74 7.06 -9.87 12.96
C PHE A 74 6.21 -11.09 13.32
N LEU A 75 5.99 -12.02 12.39
CA LEU A 75 5.33 -13.30 12.67
C LEU A 75 6.14 -14.13 13.65
N GLY A 76 7.46 -14.25 13.44
CA GLY A 76 8.37 -14.95 14.35
C GLY A 76 8.37 -14.34 15.75
N LEU A 77 8.42 -13.01 15.87
CA LEU A 77 8.33 -12.29 17.14
C LEU A 77 6.98 -12.52 17.83
N TRP A 78 5.87 -12.54 17.08
CA TRP A 78 4.56 -12.85 17.60
C TRP A 78 4.50 -14.28 18.16
N ILE A 79 4.99 -15.28 17.42
CA ILE A 79 5.03 -16.68 17.88
C ILE A 79 5.96 -16.83 19.11
N ALA A 80 7.16 -16.25 19.05
CA ALA A 80 8.13 -16.29 20.15
C ALA A 80 7.59 -15.63 21.43
N SER A 81 6.72 -14.63 21.29
CA SER A 81 6.08 -13.96 22.43
C SER A 81 5.20 -14.86 23.28
N PHE A 82 4.80 -16.04 22.81
CA PHE A 82 4.07 -17.01 23.64
C PHE A 82 4.97 -17.75 24.62
N LYS A 83 6.26 -17.88 24.33
CA LYS A 83 7.23 -18.62 25.14
C LYS A 83 8.21 -17.71 25.90
N VAL A 84 8.60 -16.58 25.31
CA VAL A 84 9.64 -15.70 25.87
C VAL A 84 9.01 -14.58 26.70
N GLU A 85 9.29 -14.56 28.01
CA GLU A 85 8.68 -13.61 28.96
C GLU A 85 8.84 -12.15 28.54
N LYS A 86 10.06 -11.74 28.14
CA LYS A 86 10.36 -10.37 27.69
C LYS A 86 9.54 -9.92 26.48
N LEU A 87 9.11 -10.85 25.63
CA LEU A 87 8.34 -10.55 24.42
C LEU A 87 6.83 -10.53 24.67
N LYS A 88 6.34 -11.12 25.78
CA LYS A 88 4.90 -11.16 26.11
C LYS A 88 4.27 -9.78 26.13
N LEU A 89 5.02 -8.79 26.64
CA LEU A 89 4.61 -7.39 26.76
C LEU A 89 4.31 -6.73 25.40
N TYR A 90 4.90 -7.22 24.31
CA TYR A 90 4.75 -6.67 22.96
C TYR A 90 3.95 -7.59 22.02
N ARG A 91 3.43 -8.72 22.53
CA ARG A 91 2.72 -9.74 21.74
C ARG A 91 1.69 -9.15 20.80
N TRP A 92 0.79 -8.32 21.32
CA TRP A 92 -0.28 -7.74 20.51
C TRP A 92 0.23 -6.79 19.44
N GLN A 93 1.26 -5.98 19.72
CA GLN A 93 1.87 -5.11 18.72
C GLN A 93 2.45 -5.91 17.56
N TYR A 94 3.15 -7.01 17.84
CA TYR A 94 3.68 -7.90 16.78
C TYR A 94 2.57 -8.57 15.97
N GLY A 95 1.55 -9.08 16.66
CA GLY A 95 0.40 -9.71 16.01
C GLY A 95 -0.37 -8.72 15.13
N TYR A 96 -0.69 -7.53 15.66
CA TYR A 96 -1.37 -6.48 14.91
C TYR A 96 -0.57 -6.07 13.68
N MET A 97 0.75 -5.85 13.83
CA MET A 97 1.62 -5.50 12.71
C MET A 97 1.55 -6.53 11.59
N PHE A 98 1.58 -7.82 11.92
CA PHE A 98 1.50 -8.88 10.92
C PHE A 98 0.09 -8.99 10.31
N PHE A 99 -0.92 -9.27 11.14
CA PHE A 99 -2.26 -9.63 10.65
C PHE A 99 -2.96 -8.48 9.93
N VAL A 100 -2.87 -7.24 10.43
CA VAL A 100 -3.54 -6.10 9.78
C VAL A 100 -2.86 -5.74 8.46
N SER A 101 -1.53 -5.85 8.38
CA SER A 101 -0.82 -5.71 7.11
C SER A 101 -1.21 -6.79 6.10
N MET A 102 -1.32 -8.06 6.53
CA MET A 102 -1.76 -9.15 5.65
C MET A 102 -3.21 -8.97 5.18
N ILE A 103 -4.11 -8.53 6.06
CA ILE A 103 -5.50 -8.20 5.70
C ILE A 103 -5.53 -7.05 4.70
N GLY A 104 -4.75 -5.99 4.90
CA GLY A 104 -4.64 -4.88 3.95
C GLY A 104 -4.18 -5.34 2.57
N SER A 105 -3.14 -6.17 2.50
CA SER A 105 -2.66 -6.75 1.24
C SER A 105 -3.71 -7.68 0.59
N ALA A 106 -4.38 -8.51 1.38
CA ALA A 106 -5.43 -9.41 0.90
C ALA A 106 -6.62 -8.65 0.33
N ILE A 107 -7.07 -7.56 0.98
CA ILE A 107 -8.15 -6.71 0.46
C ILE A 107 -7.76 -6.08 -0.87
N VAL A 108 -6.53 -5.56 -1.00
CA VAL A 108 -6.04 -5.07 -2.31
C VAL A 108 -6.04 -6.18 -3.36
N GLY A 109 -5.59 -7.37 -3.00
CA GLY A 109 -5.62 -8.55 -3.87
C GLY A 109 -7.02 -8.93 -4.32
N LEU A 110 -8.00 -8.92 -3.42
CA LEU A 110 -9.40 -9.20 -3.70
C LEU A 110 -10.02 -8.14 -4.62
N LEU A 111 -9.84 -6.85 -4.30
CA LEU A 111 -10.29 -5.74 -5.16
C LEU A 111 -9.68 -5.86 -6.55
N LYS A 112 -8.39 -6.18 -6.63
CA LYS A 112 -7.69 -6.45 -7.89
C LYS A 112 -8.32 -7.62 -8.63
N SER A 113 -8.54 -8.76 -7.98
CA SER A 113 -9.15 -9.94 -8.62
C SER A 113 -10.58 -9.72 -9.14
N GLN A 114 -11.28 -8.67 -8.66
CA GLN A 114 -12.63 -8.35 -9.13
C GLN A 114 -12.67 -7.13 -10.07
N SER A 115 -11.53 -6.49 -10.34
CA SER A 115 -11.50 -5.28 -11.15
C SER A 115 -11.53 -5.57 -12.64
N ALA A 116 -12.40 -4.86 -13.37
CA ALA A 116 -12.45 -4.86 -14.83
C ALA A 116 -11.34 -4.04 -15.49
N HIS A 117 -10.59 -3.22 -14.74
CA HIS A 117 -9.57 -2.34 -15.33
C HIS A 117 -8.37 -3.13 -15.83
N ALA A 118 -8.06 -2.94 -17.11
CA ALA A 118 -6.88 -3.51 -17.73
C ALA A 118 -5.59 -2.78 -17.35
N CYS A 119 -4.47 -3.47 -17.58
CA CYS A 119 -3.14 -2.90 -17.44
C CYS A 119 -2.87 -1.98 -18.64
N PRO A 120 -2.23 -0.82 -18.45
CA PRO A 120 -1.96 0.11 -19.54
C PRO A 120 -1.28 -0.50 -20.77
N TRP A 121 -0.33 -1.43 -20.58
CA TRP A 121 0.35 -2.14 -21.66
C TRP A 121 -0.55 -3.02 -22.54
N ASN A 122 -1.78 -3.30 -22.11
CA ASN A 122 -2.77 -4.14 -22.79
C ASN A 122 -3.88 -3.26 -23.38
N MET A 123 -3.85 -1.96 -23.07
CA MET A 123 -4.79 -0.96 -23.55
C MET A 123 -4.21 -0.18 -24.73
N VAL A 124 -2.98 -0.46 -25.15
CA VAL A 124 -2.32 0.25 -26.25
C VAL A 124 -2.19 -0.69 -27.44
N HIS A 125 -2.72 -0.24 -28.58
CA HIS A 125 -2.66 -0.99 -29.83
C HIS A 125 -1.90 -0.19 -30.89
N PRO A 126 -0.87 -0.76 -31.52
CA PRO A 126 -0.13 -0.08 -32.58
C PRO A 126 -1.01 0.08 -33.83
N THR A 127 -0.79 1.17 -34.54
CA THR A 127 -1.37 1.49 -35.86
C THR A 127 -0.23 1.72 -36.85
N ALA A 128 -0.55 1.90 -38.14
CA ALA A 128 0.47 2.05 -39.19
C ALA A 128 1.46 3.22 -38.95
N LEU A 129 1.03 4.28 -38.24
CA LEU A 129 1.81 5.50 -38.02
C LEU A 129 1.92 5.93 -36.54
N SER A 130 1.20 5.27 -35.62
CA SER A 130 1.12 5.66 -34.21
C SER A 130 0.54 4.52 -33.35
N TYR A 131 -0.18 4.82 -32.28
CA TYR A 131 -0.93 3.89 -31.47
C TYR A 131 -2.27 4.50 -31.02
N VAL A 132 -3.18 3.66 -30.57
CA VAL A 132 -4.44 4.07 -29.95
C VAL A 132 -4.58 3.47 -28.55
N TRP A 133 -5.20 4.23 -27.65
CA TRP A 133 -5.60 3.74 -26.34
C TRP A 133 -7.02 3.18 -26.41
N ASP A 134 -7.16 1.88 -26.15
CA ASP A 134 -8.44 1.21 -25.95
C ASP A 134 -8.77 1.10 -24.46
N PHE A 135 -9.54 2.07 -23.97
CA PHE A 135 -10.04 2.07 -22.59
C PHE A 135 -11.22 1.11 -22.38
N SER A 136 -11.75 0.49 -23.45
CA SER A 136 -12.76 -0.56 -23.35
C SER A 136 -12.15 -1.94 -23.08
N ALA A 137 -10.83 -2.08 -23.21
CA ALA A 137 -10.13 -3.33 -22.93
C ALA A 137 -10.38 -3.81 -21.49
N THR A 138 -10.98 -5.00 -21.36
CA THR A 138 -11.34 -5.62 -20.08
C THR A 138 -10.40 -6.76 -19.68
N HIS A 139 -9.16 -6.80 -20.18
CA HIS A 139 -8.13 -7.72 -19.67
C HIS A 139 -7.75 -7.31 -18.24
N GLY A 140 -8.65 -7.61 -17.31
CA GLY A 140 -8.79 -6.95 -16.02
C GLY A 140 -7.69 -7.28 -15.02
N HIS A 141 -8.03 -7.09 -13.75
CA HIS A 141 -7.17 -7.36 -12.62
C HIS A 141 -5.92 -6.48 -12.51
N CYS A 142 -5.95 -5.24 -12.99
CA CYS A 142 -4.80 -4.33 -12.86
C CYS A 142 -5.04 -3.16 -11.89
N PHE A 143 -6.24 -3.02 -11.34
CA PHE A 143 -6.57 -2.02 -10.32
C PHE A 143 -7.14 -2.68 -9.07
N PRO A 144 -6.68 -2.37 -7.85
CA PRO A 144 -5.56 -1.47 -7.52
C PRO A 144 -4.17 -2.11 -7.76
N GLY A 145 -3.12 -1.29 -7.60
CA GLY A 145 -1.71 -1.66 -7.75
C GLY A 145 -1.19 -2.67 -6.72
N GLY A 146 -1.25 -3.96 -7.03
CA GLY A 146 -0.81 -5.03 -6.11
C GLY A 146 0.65 -4.95 -5.64
N HIS A 147 1.59 -4.53 -6.51
CA HIS A 147 2.99 -4.38 -6.10
C HIS A 147 3.18 -3.23 -5.10
N ALA A 148 2.51 -2.09 -5.33
CA ALA A 148 2.56 -0.96 -4.41
C ALA A 148 2.02 -1.35 -3.02
N SER A 149 1.06 -2.27 -2.97
CA SER A 149 0.49 -2.74 -1.71
C SER A 149 1.55 -3.32 -0.76
N ALA A 150 2.55 -4.04 -1.29
CA ALA A 150 3.61 -4.65 -0.49
C ALA A 150 4.41 -3.61 0.30
N GLY A 151 4.70 -2.44 -0.27
CA GLY A 151 5.35 -1.35 0.45
C GLY A 151 4.39 -0.63 1.40
N PHE A 152 3.20 -0.27 0.92
CA PHE A 152 2.24 0.53 1.68
C PHE A 152 1.74 -0.15 2.95
N ILE A 153 1.68 -1.49 3.00
CA ILE A 153 1.26 -2.19 4.22
C ILE A 153 2.18 -1.89 5.42
N LEU A 154 3.42 -1.44 5.22
CA LEU A 154 4.29 -1.01 6.33
C LEU A 154 3.74 0.18 7.10
N MET A 155 2.83 0.98 6.50
CA MET A 155 2.12 2.05 7.20
C MET A 155 1.33 1.54 8.41
N THR A 156 1.01 0.24 8.50
CA THR A 156 0.45 -0.36 9.73
C THR A 156 1.30 -0.07 10.96
N GLY A 157 2.62 0.01 10.82
CA GLY A 157 3.53 0.35 11.91
C GLY A 157 3.28 1.74 12.52
N TYR A 158 2.74 2.69 11.74
CA TYR A 158 2.31 3.98 12.28
C TYR A 158 1.27 3.77 13.39
N PHE A 159 0.25 2.96 13.13
CA PHE A 159 -0.83 2.68 14.07
C PHE A 159 -0.36 1.88 15.27
N VAL A 160 0.54 0.90 15.05
CA VAL A 160 1.11 0.08 16.13
C VAL A 160 1.87 0.92 17.15
N TYR A 161 2.67 1.89 16.70
CA TYR A 161 3.61 2.61 17.56
C TYR A 161 3.18 4.02 17.95
N ARG A 162 2.11 4.57 17.36
CA ARG A 162 1.72 5.98 17.53
C ARG A 162 1.54 6.43 18.98
N LEU A 163 0.98 5.59 19.85
CA LEU A 163 0.68 5.98 21.24
C LEU A 163 1.90 5.92 22.18
N GLU A 164 2.91 5.12 21.83
CA GLU A 164 4.04 4.79 22.70
C GLU A 164 5.38 5.32 22.16
N GLN A 165 5.61 5.23 20.84
CA GLN A 165 6.89 5.52 20.19
C GLN A 165 6.67 6.34 18.89
N PRO A 166 6.37 7.65 18.99
CA PRO A 166 6.03 8.49 17.82
C PRO A 166 7.10 8.51 16.72
N LYS A 167 8.39 8.58 17.08
CA LYS A 167 9.49 8.54 16.10
C LYS A 167 9.46 7.27 15.25
N ARG A 168 9.24 6.12 15.90
CA ARG A 168 9.12 4.82 15.24
C ARG A 168 7.85 4.73 14.39
N ALA A 169 6.75 5.30 14.86
CA ALA A 169 5.50 5.36 14.09
C ALA A 169 5.69 6.11 12.76
N TYR A 170 6.31 7.29 12.80
CA TYR A 170 6.60 8.07 11.60
C TYR A 170 7.63 7.42 10.68
N PHE A 171 8.61 6.69 11.23
CA PHE A 171 9.52 5.88 10.43
C PHE A 171 8.74 4.87 9.56
N TYR A 172 7.83 4.09 10.14
CA TYR A 172 7.03 3.12 9.37
C TYR A 172 6.08 3.79 8.38
N LEU A 173 5.50 4.94 8.73
CA LEU A 173 4.66 5.71 7.83
C LEU A 173 5.44 6.14 6.57
N ILE A 174 6.57 6.81 6.78
CA ILE A 174 7.40 7.34 5.69
C ILE A 174 8.00 6.21 4.87
N ALA A 175 8.53 5.17 5.54
CA ALA A 175 9.08 4.00 4.85
C ALA A 175 8.02 3.29 4.01
N GLY A 176 6.80 3.10 4.53
CA GLY A 176 5.71 2.48 3.77
C GLY A 176 5.28 3.30 2.56
N ILE A 177 5.23 4.63 2.69
CA ILE A 177 4.95 5.54 1.57
C ILE A 177 6.03 5.44 0.50
N ILE A 178 7.31 5.58 0.89
CA ILE A 178 8.44 5.53 -0.04
C ILE A 178 8.51 4.18 -0.75
N LEU A 179 8.43 3.08 -0.01
CA LEU A 179 8.52 1.74 -0.58
C LEU A 179 7.30 1.43 -1.46
N GLY A 180 6.09 1.83 -1.05
CA GLY A 180 4.89 1.64 -1.85
C GLY A 180 4.94 2.39 -3.18
N PHE A 181 5.37 3.66 -3.16
CA PHE A 181 5.57 4.44 -4.39
C PHE A 181 6.74 3.94 -5.22
N MET A 182 7.86 3.55 -4.62
CA MET A 182 8.99 2.97 -5.36
C MET A 182 8.57 1.71 -6.11
N MET A 183 7.80 0.82 -5.45
CA MET A 183 7.28 -0.37 -6.10
C MET A 183 6.22 -0.05 -7.16
N GLY A 184 5.32 0.89 -6.89
CA GLY A 184 4.31 1.34 -7.87
C GLY A 184 4.93 2.01 -9.09
N TRP A 185 5.93 2.85 -8.89
CA TRP A 185 6.62 3.59 -9.95
C TRP A 185 7.35 2.65 -10.91
N GLY A 186 8.04 1.64 -10.38
CA GLY A 186 8.65 0.62 -11.22
C GLY A 186 7.63 -0.15 -12.07
N GLN A 187 6.37 -0.26 -11.63
CA GLN A 187 5.31 -0.84 -12.47
C GLN A 187 4.73 0.16 -13.48
N MET A 188 4.71 1.46 -13.18
CA MET A 188 4.34 2.50 -14.14
C MET A 188 5.33 2.57 -15.30
N MET A 189 6.63 2.52 -15.01
CA MET A 189 7.68 2.49 -16.03
C MET A 189 7.52 1.32 -17.00
N ARG A 190 6.99 0.19 -16.51
CA ARG A 190 6.75 -1.01 -17.32
C ARG A 190 5.44 -0.94 -18.12
N GLY A 191 4.55 -0.01 -17.79
CA GLY A 191 3.19 0.04 -18.34
C GLY A 191 2.19 -0.88 -17.64
N ALA A 192 2.50 -1.41 -16.45
CA ALA A 192 1.62 -2.37 -15.76
C ALA A 192 0.54 -1.69 -14.90
N HIS A 193 0.79 -0.46 -14.42
CA HIS A 193 -0.17 0.28 -13.60
C HIS A 193 -0.12 1.77 -13.92
N PHE A 194 -1.28 2.45 -13.83
CA PHE A 194 -1.34 3.90 -13.79
C PHE A 194 -0.97 4.45 -12.39
N LEU A 195 -0.74 5.77 -12.28
CA LEU A 195 -0.48 6.41 -10.98
C LEU A 195 -1.67 6.26 -10.04
N SER A 196 -2.89 6.47 -10.55
CA SER A 196 -4.15 6.30 -9.82
C SER A 196 -4.26 4.90 -9.19
N HIS A 197 -3.84 3.83 -9.87
CA HIS A 197 -3.85 2.47 -9.33
C HIS A 197 -3.04 2.37 -8.03
N ASN A 198 -1.89 3.04 -7.98
CA ASN A 198 -1.00 3.07 -6.82
C ASN A 198 -1.57 3.96 -5.71
N LEU A 199 -2.13 5.12 -6.05
CA LEU A 199 -2.76 6.02 -5.08
C LEU A 199 -3.97 5.39 -4.39
N TRP A 200 -4.85 4.74 -5.14
CA TRP A 200 -5.98 3.98 -4.60
C TRP A 200 -5.52 2.83 -3.71
N THR A 201 -4.39 2.20 -4.02
CA THR A 201 -3.79 1.16 -3.16
C THR A 201 -3.41 1.73 -1.80
N GLY A 202 -2.71 2.87 -1.78
CA GLY A 202 -2.36 3.57 -0.54
C GLY A 202 -3.60 3.97 0.27
N TRP A 203 -4.63 4.48 -0.40
CA TRP A 203 -5.91 4.85 0.21
C TRP A 203 -6.59 3.65 0.87
N VAL A 204 -6.71 2.51 0.16
CA VAL A 204 -7.31 1.28 0.69
C VAL A 204 -6.56 0.80 1.93
N ILE A 205 -5.23 0.74 1.86
CA ILE A 205 -4.41 0.29 2.99
C ILE A 205 -4.56 1.23 4.19
N TRP A 206 -4.60 2.54 3.97
CA TRP A 206 -4.84 3.50 5.03
C TRP A 206 -6.23 3.32 5.65
N ALA A 207 -7.27 3.18 4.83
CA ALA A 207 -8.65 2.97 5.28
C ALA A 207 -8.80 1.69 6.12
N VAL A 208 -8.20 0.57 5.68
CA VAL A 208 -8.15 -0.68 6.44
C VAL A 208 -7.49 -0.45 7.79
N ASN A 209 -6.33 0.21 7.82
CA ASN A 209 -5.65 0.48 9.09
C ASN A 209 -6.47 1.37 10.03
N ILE A 210 -7.16 2.40 9.51
CA ILE A 210 -8.04 3.24 10.33
C ILE A 210 -9.19 2.43 10.94
N LEU A 211 -9.81 1.56 10.15
CA LEU A 211 -10.89 0.69 10.62
C LEU A 211 -10.43 -0.24 11.75
N PHE A 212 -9.35 -1.00 11.52
CA PHE A 212 -8.84 -1.93 12.52
C PHE A 212 -8.28 -1.20 13.75
N TYR A 213 -7.63 -0.05 13.56
CA TYR A 213 -7.12 0.74 14.68
C TYR A 213 -8.26 1.28 15.54
N LYS A 214 -9.38 1.69 14.93
CA LYS A 214 -10.58 2.11 15.66
C LYS A 214 -11.18 0.97 16.48
N ILE A 215 -11.24 -0.24 15.93
CA ILE A 215 -11.75 -1.43 16.64
C ILE A 215 -10.83 -1.80 17.82
N CYS A 216 -9.51 -1.68 17.64
CA CYS A 216 -8.53 -2.15 18.62
C CYS A 216 -7.94 -1.07 19.55
N ILE A 217 -8.41 0.19 19.47
CA ILE A 217 -7.77 1.32 20.17
C ILE A 217 -7.68 1.12 21.69
N HIS A 218 -8.73 0.61 22.33
CA HIS A 218 -8.74 0.38 23.77
C HIS A 218 -7.69 -0.64 24.21
N ARG A 219 -7.37 -1.61 23.33
CA ARG A 219 -6.30 -2.57 23.60
C ARG A 219 -4.93 -1.90 23.57
N PHE A 220 -4.67 -1.00 22.61
CA PHE A 220 -3.43 -0.23 22.58
C PHE A 220 -3.29 0.72 23.78
N GLU A 221 -4.38 1.38 24.19
CA GLU A 221 -4.37 2.23 25.39
C GLU A 221 -4.09 1.42 26.66
N PHE A 222 -4.65 0.21 26.77
CA PHE A 222 -4.38 -0.70 27.87
C PHE A 222 -2.90 -1.13 27.90
N GLU A 223 -2.35 -1.55 26.77
CA GLU A 223 -0.94 -1.98 26.71
C GLU A 223 0.05 -0.88 27.04
N LYS A 224 -0.24 0.34 26.58
CA LYS A 224 0.53 1.51 26.96
C LYS A 224 0.56 1.70 28.48
N ARG A 225 -0.60 1.62 29.16
CA ARG A 225 -0.68 1.76 30.62
C ARG A 225 0.13 0.68 31.34
N ILE A 226 -0.05 -0.58 30.97
CA ILE A 226 0.69 -1.70 31.57
C ILE A 226 2.20 -1.53 31.43
N LYS A 227 2.68 -1.11 30.25
CA LYS A 227 4.12 -0.87 30.04
C LYS A 227 4.65 0.28 30.89
N GLN A 228 3.85 1.32 31.09
CA GLN A 228 4.20 2.45 31.95
C GLN A 228 4.26 2.08 33.43
N GLU A 229 3.47 1.09 33.87
CA GLU A 229 3.51 0.59 35.25
C GLU A 229 4.69 -0.36 35.50
N LEU A 230 5.21 -1.00 34.46
CA LEU A 230 6.33 -1.95 34.53
C LEU A 230 7.71 -1.33 34.26
N THR A 231 7.78 -0.06 33.84
CA THR A 231 9.02 0.67 33.53
C THR A 231 9.27 1.75 34.58
#